data_AF-A0A0L6VUY6-F1
#
_entry.id   AF-A0A0L6VUY6-F1
#
_cell.length_a   1.000
_cell.length_b   1.000
_cell.length_c   1.000
_cell.angle_alpha   90.00
_cell.angle_beta   90.00
_cell.angle_gamma   90.00
#
_symmetry.space_group_name_H-M   'P 1'
#
loop_
_entity.id
_entity.type
_entity.pdbx_description
1 polymer ?
#
loop_
_entity_poly.entity_id
_entity_poly.type
_entity_poly.pdbx_seq_one_letter_code
_entity_poly.pdbx_strand_id
1 'polypeptide(L)'
;MVVRLSTWIVDISGWEPDPIEWTATLAQFSPEIQAKIRSYHHHIDAQRSLVGKLLVHTIVCRTYSVPWDSIKIQTRSDGKPYLDTPLPPGCRFQFNLSHDGSMVVCCFSEENWGPLTTQATTQKISVSPGIQATR
;
A
#
# COMPACT_ATOMS: atom_id res chain seq x y z
N MET A 1 23.28 6.16 7.86
CA MET A 1 22.26 6.44 6.84
C MET A 1 22.01 5.15 6.08
N VAL A 2 20.85 4.51 6.25
CA VAL A 2 20.49 3.30 5.48
C VAL A 2 19.29 3.65 4.61
N VAL A 3 19.44 3.45 3.31
CA VAL A 3 18.35 3.54 2.34
C VAL A 3 18.08 2.12 1.85
N ARG A 4 16.84 1.67 1.98
CA ARG A 4 16.38 0.43 1.35
C ARG A 4 15.51 0.80 0.16
N LEU A 5 15.83 0.25 -1.00
CA LEU A 5 15.01 0.36 -2.20
C LEU A 5 14.29 -0.97 -2.41
N SER A 6 12.97 -0.90 -2.49
CA SER A 6 12.10 -2.06 -2.59
C SER A 6 11.15 -1.88 -3.77
N THR A 7 10.83 -2.99 -4.44
CA THR A 7 9.83 -3.01 -5.52
C THR A 7 8.78 -4.05 -5.18
N TRP A 8 7.52 -3.63 -5.08
CA TRP A 8 6.38 -4.52 -4.92
C TRP A 8 5.59 -4.56 -6.22
N ILE A 9 5.14 -5.75 -6.60
CA ILE A 9 4.39 -6.01 -7.82
C ILE A 9 3.12 -6.77 -7.44
N VAL A 10 2.00 -6.37 -8.01
CA VAL A 10 0.72 -7.07 -7.89
C VAL A 10 0.22 -7.37 -9.29
N ASP A 11 -0.02 -8.65 -9.56
CA ASP A 11 -0.76 -9.08 -10.73
C ASP A 11 -2.25 -9.06 -10.42
N ILE A 12 -3.01 -8.25 -11.16
CA ILE A 12 -4.46 -8.11 -11.03
C ILE A 12 -5.21 -8.90 -12.11
N SER A 13 -4.55 -9.79 -12.85
CA SER A 13 -5.13 -10.55 -13.97
C SER A 13 -6.33 -11.42 -13.54
N GLY A 14 -6.26 -11.97 -12.34
CA GLY A 14 -7.32 -12.80 -11.74
C GLY A 14 -8.24 -12.04 -10.77
N TRP A 15 -8.10 -10.72 -10.66
CA TRP A 15 -8.94 -9.94 -9.75
C TRP A 15 -10.17 -9.40 -10.48
N GLU A 16 -11.29 -10.09 -10.30
CA GLU A 16 -12.61 -9.72 -10.81
C GLU A 16 -13.55 -9.44 -9.63
N PRO A 17 -13.39 -8.30 -8.93
CA PRO A 17 -14.16 -8.00 -7.75
C PRO A 17 -15.64 -7.86 -8.10
N ASP A 18 -16.50 -8.48 -7.30
CA ASP A 18 -17.94 -8.23 -7.40
C ASP A 18 -18.26 -6.77 -6.97
N PRO A 19 -19.47 -6.25 -7.26
CA PRO A 19 -19.82 -4.88 -6.90
C PRO A 19 -19.72 -4.55 -5.41
N ILE A 20 -19.90 -5.54 -4.53
CA ILE A 20 -19.82 -5.37 -3.07
C ILE A 20 -18.35 -5.25 -2.67
N GLU A 21 -17.49 -6.16 -3.13
CA GLU A 21 -16.05 -6.12 -2.89
C GLU A 21 -15.45 -4.81 -3.42
N TRP A 22 -15.81 -4.42 -4.65
CA TRP A 22 -15.35 -3.18 -5.26
C TRP A 22 -15.74 -1.96 -4.41
N THR A 23 -17.01 -1.88 -4.00
CA THR A 23 -17.52 -0.76 -3.21
C THR A 23 -16.87 -0.71 -1.83
N ALA A 24 -16.74 -1.84 -1.15
CA ALA A 24 -16.10 -1.93 0.16
C ALA A 24 -14.61 -1.55 0.08
N THR A 25 -13.91 -2.00 -0.96
CA THR A 25 -12.50 -1.67 -1.18
C THR A 25 -12.31 -0.19 -1.47
N LEU A 26 -13.18 0.38 -2.31
CA LEU A 26 -13.13 1.79 -2.66
C LEU A 26 -13.50 2.70 -1.47
N ALA A 27 -14.40 2.25 -0.59
CA ALA A 27 -14.82 2.97 0.61
C ALA A 27 -13.69 3.17 1.64
N GLN A 28 -12.58 2.45 1.53
CA GLN A 28 -11.40 2.63 2.37
C GLN A 28 -10.61 3.93 2.08
N PHE A 29 -11.01 4.69 1.06
CA PHE A 29 -10.30 5.90 0.62
C PHE A 29 -11.19 7.15 0.69
N SER A 30 -10.55 8.32 0.69
CA SER A 30 -11.23 9.61 0.73
C SER A 30 -12.13 9.84 -0.49
N PRO A 31 -13.18 10.68 -0.38
CA PRO A 31 -14.10 10.96 -1.49
C PRO A 31 -13.39 11.43 -2.77
N GLU A 32 -12.29 12.17 -2.65
CA GLU A 32 -11.51 12.67 -3.79
C GLU A 32 -10.83 11.52 -4.55
N ILE A 33 -10.24 10.57 -3.82
CA ILE A 33 -9.67 9.35 -4.39
C ILE A 33 -10.77 8.51 -5.03
N GLN A 34 -11.91 8.36 -4.36
CA GLN A 34 -13.04 7.59 -4.91
C GLN A 34 -13.55 8.21 -6.21
N ALA A 35 -13.74 9.53 -6.25
CA ALA A 35 -14.16 10.26 -7.44
C ALA A 35 -13.16 10.09 -8.58
N LYS A 36 -11.85 10.17 -8.30
CA LYS A 36 -10.81 9.93 -9.31
C LYS A 36 -10.88 8.52 -9.88
N ILE A 37 -11.01 7.50 -9.02
CA ILE A 37 -11.12 6.10 -9.45
C ILE A 37 -12.39 5.87 -10.28
N ARG A 38 -13.52 6.48 -9.89
CA ARG A 38 -14.78 6.40 -10.66
C ARG A 38 -14.73 7.15 -11.99
N SER A 39 -13.80 8.10 -12.17
CA SER A 39 -13.69 8.90 -13.39
C SER A 39 -12.98 8.20 -14.56
N TYR A 40 -12.32 7.07 -14.32
CA TYR A 40 -11.65 6.33 -15.40
C TYR A 40 -12.67 5.69 -16.34
N HIS A 41 -12.44 5.86 -17.65
CA HIS A 41 -13.29 5.29 -18.69
C HIS A 41 -13.18 3.76 -18.75
N HIS A 42 -11.97 3.22 -18.62
CA HIS A 42 -11.73 1.79 -18.64
C HIS A 42 -11.63 1.22 -17.23
N HIS A 43 -12.38 0.14 -16.97
CA HIS A 43 -12.40 -0.51 -15.65
C HIS A 43 -11.00 -0.95 -15.19
N ILE A 44 -10.17 -1.46 -16.11
CA ILE A 44 -8.79 -1.85 -15.80
C ILE A 44 -7.94 -0.69 -15.27
N ASP A 45 -8.15 0.54 -15.76
CA ASP A 45 -7.43 1.71 -15.26
C ASP A 45 -7.91 2.12 -13.86
N ALA A 46 -9.21 1.97 -13.59
CA ALA A 46 -9.77 2.13 -12.24
C ALA A 46 -9.16 1.10 -11.27
N GLN A 47 -9.09 -0.17 -11.67
CA GLN A 47 -8.48 -1.26 -10.88
C GLN A 47 -7.01 -0.98 -10.60
N ARG A 48 -6.20 -0.67 -11.63
CA ARG A 48 -4.78 -0.33 -11.49
C ARG A 48 -4.59 0.86 -10.54
N SER A 49 -5.42 1.89 -10.68
CA SER A 49 -5.36 3.10 -9.84
C SER A 49 -5.76 2.84 -8.39
N LEU A 50 -6.72 1.94 -8.15
CA LEU A 50 -7.14 1.51 -6.81
C LEU A 50 -6.05 0.66 -6.14
N VAL A 51 -5.53 -0.35 -6.85
CA VAL A 51 -4.47 -1.24 -6.36
C VAL A 51 -3.17 -0.48 -6.08
N GLY A 52 -2.82 0.50 -6.92
CA GLY A 52 -1.67 1.38 -6.67
C GLY A 52 -1.80 2.14 -5.33
N LYS A 53 -3.00 2.62 -4.98
CA LYS A 53 -3.24 3.29 -3.69
C LYS A 53 -3.23 2.31 -2.52
N LEU A 54 -3.84 1.14 -2.68
CA LEU A 54 -3.79 0.06 -1.69
C LEU A 54 -2.34 -0.33 -1.38
N LEU A 55 -1.49 -0.46 -2.40
CA LEU A 55 -0.07 -0.75 -2.25
C LEU A 55 0.63 0.30 -1.39
N VAL A 56 0.50 1.57 -1.75
CA VAL A 56 1.14 2.66 -1.00
C VAL A 56 0.64 2.72 0.44
N HIS A 57 -0.68 2.64 0.66
CA HIS A 57 -1.24 2.64 2.01
C HIS A 57 -0.72 1.44 2.83
N THR A 58 -0.70 0.25 2.23
CA THR A 58 -0.21 -0.97 2.88
C THR A 58 1.26 -0.84 3.29
N ILE A 59 2.11 -0.32 2.40
CA ILE A 59 3.53 -0.09 2.68
C ILE A 59 3.68 0.91 3.83
N VAL A 60 2.99 2.05 3.77
CA VAL A 60 3.11 3.11 4.78
C VAL A 60 2.61 2.65 6.15
N CYS A 61 1.46 1.97 6.20
CA CYS A 61 0.95 1.38 7.45
C CYS A 61 1.93 0.38 8.06
N ARG A 62 2.47 -0.54 7.23
CA ARG A 62 3.34 -1.62 7.71
C ARG A 62 4.71 -1.13 8.14
N THR A 63 5.31 -0.20 7.40
CA THR A 63 6.67 0.28 7.68
C THR A 63 6.69 1.31 8.80
N TYR A 64 5.72 2.23 8.84
CA TYR A 64 5.78 3.41 9.72
C TYR A 64 4.73 3.43 10.83
N SER A 65 3.90 2.38 10.94
CA SER A 65 2.80 2.30 11.93
C SER A 65 1.83 3.48 11.86
N VAL A 66 1.66 4.05 10.68
CA VAL A 66 0.72 5.14 10.40
C VAL A 66 -0.69 4.53 10.25
N PRO A 67 -1.71 5.03 10.96
CA PRO A 67 -3.09 4.56 10.79
C PRO A 67 -3.59 4.74 9.36
N TRP A 68 -4.32 3.75 8.83
CA TRP A 68 -4.81 3.73 7.46
C TRP A 68 -5.52 5.04 7.05
N ASP A 69 -6.47 5.48 7.88
CA ASP A 69 -7.31 6.66 7.61
C ASP A 69 -6.56 8.00 7.73
N SER A 70 -5.34 7.99 8.29
CA SER A 70 -4.49 9.18 8.40
C SER A 70 -3.58 9.38 7.19
N ILE A 71 -3.53 8.39 6.28
CA ILE A 71 -2.69 8.44 5.09
C ILE A 71 -3.31 9.39 4.05
N LYS A 72 -2.50 10.35 3.62
CA LYS A 72 -2.82 11.38 2.64
C LYS A 72 -1.81 11.31 1.52
N ILE A 73 -2.29 11.04 0.32
CA ILE A 73 -1.50 11.07 -0.91
C ILE A 73 -1.95 12.27 -1.70
N GLN A 74 -1.01 13.15 -2.04
CA GLN A 74 -1.26 14.34 -2.86
C GLN A 74 -0.56 14.22 -4.20
N THR A 75 -0.97 15.05 -5.15
CA THR A 75 -0.35 15.10 -6.49
C THR A 75 0.30 16.45 -6.67
N ARG A 76 1.58 16.47 -7.08
CA ARG A 76 2.31 17.71 -7.37
C ARG A 76 1.80 18.31 -8.69
N SER A 77 2.24 19.54 -8.98
CA SER A 77 1.92 20.24 -10.24
C SER A 77 2.40 19.50 -11.50
N ASP A 78 3.42 18.65 -11.37
CA ASP A 78 3.93 17.78 -12.45
C ASP A 78 3.13 16.47 -12.63
N GLY A 79 2.08 16.26 -11.84
CA GLY A 79 1.25 15.05 -11.86
C GLY A 79 1.81 13.89 -11.04
N LYS A 80 2.97 14.02 -10.38
CA LYS A 80 3.56 12.95 -9.58
C LYS A 80 2.91 12.84 -8.20
N PRO A 81 2.43 11.64 -7.79
CA PRO A 81 1.92 11.44 -6.45
C PRO A 81 3.04 11.44 -5.41
N TYR A 82 2.75 11.93 -4.20
CA TYR A 82 3.65 11.90 -3.05
C TYR A 82 2.88 11.70 -1.75
N LEU A 83 3.57 11.19 -0.72
CA LEU A 83 3.01 11.03 0.62
C LEU A 83 3.06 12.39 1.33
N ASP A 84 1.90 12.89 1.73
CA ASP A 84 1.75 14.14 2.47
C ASP A 84 1.61 13.90 3.98
N THR A 85 1.36 12.65 4.39
CA THR A 85 1.28 12.28 5.81
C THR A 85 2.65 12.40 6.49
N PRO A 86 2.72 13.10 7.64
CA PRO A 86 3.92 13.12 8.47
C PRO A 86 4.33 11.72 8.92
N LEU A 87 5.61 11.39 8.74
CA LEU A 87 6.20 10.14 9.20
C LEU A 87 6.90 10.32 10.56
N PRO A 88 7.23 9.23 11.26
CA PRO A 88 8.05 9.29 12.46
C PRO A 88 9.36 10.09 12.24
N PRO A 89 9.88 10.79 13.26
CA PRO A 89 11.11 11.56 13.13
C PRO A 89 12.26 10.72 12.58
N GLY A 90 13.02 11.28 11.64
CA GLY A 90 14.13 10.58 11.01
C GLY A 90 13.72 9.55 9.95
N CYS A 91 12.43 9.42 9.62
CA CYS A 91 11.96 8.60 8.52
C CYS A 91 11.65 9.42 7.28
N ARG A 92 11.94 8.87 6.10
CA ARG A 92 11.47 9.40 4.82
C ARG A 92 11.00 8.26 3.93
N PHE A 93 9.94 8.53 3.16
CA PHE A 93 9.34 7.61 2.21
C PHE A 93 9.19 8.31 0.88
N GLN A 94 9.71 7.71 -0.18
CA GLN A 94 9.48 8.15 -1.55
C GLN A 94 9.00 6.96 -2.36
N PHE A 95 8.10 7.18 -3.31
CA PHE A 95 7.61 6.11 -4.15
C PHE A 95 7.36 6.56 -5.58
N ASN A 96 7.24 5.57 -6.47
CA ASN A 96 6.79 5.72 -7.83
C ASN A 96 5.86 4.54 -8.16
N LEU A 97 4.73 4.85 -8.77
CA LEU A 97 3.76 3.86 -9.25
C LEU A 97 3.85 3.77 -10.76
N SER A 98 3.83 2.54 -11.27
CA SER A 98 3.71 2.23 -12.68
C SER A 98 2.75 1.06 -12.87
N HIS A 99 2.23 0.88 -14.07
CA HIS A 99 1.41 -0.26 -14.42
C HIS A 99 1.53 -0.54 -15.91
N ASP A 100 1.45 -1.82 -16.28
CA ASP A 100 1.29 -2.25 -17.67
C ASP A 100 0.56 -3.60 -17.70
N GLY A 101 -0.35 -3.77 -18.65
CA GLY A 101 -1.23 -4.96 -18.66
C GLY A 101 -1.92 -5.18 -17.31
N SER A 102 -1.83 -6.37 -16.75
CA SER A 102 -2.38 -6.68 -15.42
C SER A 102 -1.42 -6.39 -14.27
N MET A 103 -0.23 -5.84 -14.52
CA MET A 103 0.77 -5.63 -13.49
C MET A 103 0.69 -4.20 -12.94
N VAL A 104 0.64 -4.08 -11.62
CA VAL A 104 0.77 -2.82 -10.89
C VAL A 104 2.05 -2.88 -10.06
N VAL A 105 2.91 -1.89 -10.21
CA VAL A 105 4.24 -1.84 -9.59
C VAL A 105 4.37 -0.61 -8.72
N CYS A 106 4.87 -0.80 -7.50
CA CYS A 106 5.29 0.27 -6.61
C CYS A 106 6.78 0.11 -6.28
N CYS A 107 7.60 1.05 -6.74
CA CYS A 107 9.00 1.16 -6.34
C CYS A 107 9.11 2.24 -5.27
N PHE A 108 9.75 1.95 -4.13
CA PHE A 108 9.80 2.86 -3.01
C PHE A 108 11.11 2.80 -2.23
N SER A 109 11.50 3.94 -1.65
CA SER A 109 12.62 4.05 -0.72
C SER A 109 12.13 4.16 0.72
N GLU A 110 12.76 3.38 1.59
CA GLU A 110 12.62 3.46 3.04
C GLU A 110 13.93 4.03 3.60
N GLU A 111 13.85 5.26 4.07
CA GLU A 111 14.99 6.02 4.58
C GLU A 111 14.82 6.16 6.11
N ASN A 112 15.77 5.65 6.89
CA ASN A 112 15.78 5.82 8.35
C ASN A 112 17.14 6.37 8.81
N TRP A 113 17.10 7.53 9.46
CA TRP A 113 18.25 8.31 9.91
C TRP A 113 18.45 8.27 11.43
N GLY A 114 17.57 7.60 12.17
CA GLY A 114 17.69 7.44 13.62
C GLY A 114 18.85 6.51 14.01
N PRO A 115 19.26 6.48 15.30
CA PRO A 115 20.20 5.47 15.79
C PRO A 115 19.62 4.09 15.45
N LEU A 116 20.44 3.24 14.82
CA LEU A 116 20.09 1.86 14.45
C LEU A 116 19.69 1.09 15.71
N THR A 117 18.43 1.20 16.12
CA THR A 117 17.85 0.27 17.08
C THR A 117 17.37 -0.89 16.24
N THR A 118 18.18 -1.94 16.19
CA THR A 118 17.85 -3.22 15.58
C THR A 118 16.65 -3.80 16.32
N GLN A 119 15.43 -3.36 16.01
CA GLN A 119 14.24 -4.11 16.38
C GLN A 119 14.16 -5.26 15.39
N ALA A 120 14.79 -6.38 15.76
CA ALA A 120 14.52 -7.65 15.14
C ALA A 120 13.04 -7.96 15.38
N THR A 121 12.21 -7.76 14.35
CA THR A 121 10.82 -8.23 14.36
C THR A 121 10.82 -9.75 14.40
N THR A 122 10.94 -10.31 15.59
CA THR A 122 10.66 -11.74 15.81
C THR A 122 9.15 -11.88 15.81
N GLN A 123 8.57 -12.21 14.66
CA GLN A 123 7.23 -12.76 14.63
C GLN A 123 7.27 -14.14 15.30
N LYS A 124 6.87 -14.22 16.58
CA LYS A 124 6.54 -15.50 17.20
C LYS A 124 5.28 -16.03 16.54
N ILE A 125 5.44 -17.02 15.66
CA ILE A 125 4.35 -17.86 15.19
C ILE A 125 3.99 -18.79 16.35
N SER A 126 2.92 -18.47 17.09
CA SER A 126 2.32 -19.44 18.02
C SER A 126 1.54 -20.46 17.21
N VAL A 127 2.09 -21.66 17.09
CA VAL A 127 1.37 -22.84 16.61
C VAL A 127 0.45 -23.34 17.72
N SER A 128 -0.86 -23.35 17.47
CA SER A 128 -1.85 -23.96 18.36
C SER A 128 -1.66 -25.48 18.43
N PRO A 129 -1.70 -26.12 19.61
CA PRO A 129 -1.55 -27.56 19.72
C PRO A 129 -2.81 -28.30 19.23
N GLY A 130 -2.63 -29.11 18.19
CA GLY A 130 -3.20 -30.45 18.04
C GLY A 130 -4.70 -30.66 18.29
N ILE A 131 -5.46 -30.81 17.19
CA ILE A 131 -6.69 -31.61 17.18
C ILE A 131 -6.29 -33.06 17.50
N GLN A 132 -6.72 -33.57 18.65
CA GLN A 132 -6.59 -34.99 18.99
C GLN A 132 -7.60 -35.79 18.14
N ALA A 133 -7.09 -36.79 17.43
CA ALA A 133 -7.90 -37.79 16.75
C ALA A 133 -8.61 -38.66 17.78
N THR A 134 -9.95 -38.71 17.71
CA THR A 134 -10.75 -39.68 18.47
C THR A 134 -10.70 -41.04 17.80
N ARG A 135 -10.54 -42.07 18.63
CA ARG A 135 -10.45 -43.49 18.31
C ARG A 135 -11.83 -44.11 18.14
#